data_AF-A0A9P5MNG0-F1
#
_entry.id   AF-A0A9P5MNG0-F1
#
_cell.length_a   1.000
_cell.length_b   1.000
_cell.length_c   1.000
_cell.angle_alpha   90.00
_cell.angle_beta   90.00
_cell.angle_gamma   90.00
#
_symmetry.space_group_name_H-M   'P 1'
#
loop_
_entity.id
_entity.type
_entity.pdbx_description
1 polymer ?
#
loop_
_entity_poly.entity_id
_entity_poly.type
_entity_poly.pdbx_seq_one_letter_code
_entity_poly.pdbx_strand_id
1 'polypeptide(L)'
;MEATPIIPFLLNKFNDRAINPEFIDAAPTWDMLRSWTQIDFKTLVGSNINSPTNAIYMTYGEHFSFVHFDFYLDKEAYPDNPNRYKLRMLKDYRRLSNGWREVDVEFPTQEESSVEPPNPDYLKVHAAFAKVLNLSGAADYIKSVESDAEMEGTLHPDGETDFSSYLRSKLTITAQVSG
;
A
#
# COMPACT_ATOMS: atom_id res chain seq x y z
N MET A 1 12.71 7.12 12.35
CA MET A 1 12.69 7.09 10.87
C MET A 1 12.89 5.66 10.46
N GLU A 2 12.15 5.19 9.48
CA GLU A 2 12.03 3.75 9.18
C GLU A 2 11.94 3.53 7.67
N ALA A 3 12.51 2.42 7.20
CA ALA A 3 12.34 1.95 5.84
C ALA A 3 10.97 1.28 5.72
N THR A 4 10.10 1.88 4.91
CA THR A 4 8.70 1.51 4.78
C THR A 4 8.48 0.77 3.47
N PRO A 5 8.07 -0.51 3.49
CA PRO A 5 7.72 -1.23 2.28
C PRO A 5 6.55 -0.54 1.54
N ILE A 6 6.65 -0.39 0.23
CA ILE A 6 5.60 0.21 -0.60
C ILE A 6 4.49 -0.80 -0.85
N ILE A 7 4.89 -1.99 -1.31
CA ILE A 7 4.04 -3.16 -1.46
C ILE A 7 4.25 -4.04 -0.22
N PRO A 8 3.20 -4.34 0.56
CA PRO A 8 3.30 -5.25 1.69
C PRO A 8 3.90 -6.60 1.28
N PHE A 9 4.87 -7.11 2.05
CA PHE A 9 5.52 -8.39 1.79
C PHE A 9 4.53 -9.57 1.76
N LEU A 10 3.40 -9.44 2.46
CA LEU A 10 2.29 -10.39 2.43
C LEU A 10 1.76 -10.64 1.01
N LEU A 11 1.84 -9.67 0.09
CA LEU A 11 1.45 -9.83 -1.32
C LEU A 11 2.30 -10.88 -2.06
N ASN A 12 3.51 -11.20 -1.56
CA ASN A 12 4.31 -12.31 -2.07
C ASN A 12 3.74 -13.69 -1.66
N LYS A 13 3.18 -13.80 -0.44
CA LYS A 13 2.57 -15.04 0.06
C LYS A 13 1.33 -15.46 -0.76
N PHE A 14 0.69 -14.52 -1.45
CA PHE A 14 -0.43 -14.81 -2.36
C PHE A 14 -0.01 -15.42 -3.71
N ASN A 15 1.26 -15.31 -4.11
CA ASN A 15 1.78 -15.92 -5.34
C ASN A 15 2.20 -17.38 -5.12
N ASP A 16 2.47 -17.78 -3.87
CA ASP A 16 2.70 -19.16 -3.45
C ASP A 16 1.38 -19.95 -3.41
N ARG A 17 0.81 -20.17 -4.60
CA ARG A 17 -0.37 -21.01 -4.84
C ARG A 17 -0.24 -22.45 -4.32
N ALA A 18 0.94 -22.86 -3.89
CA ALA A 18 1.25 -24.24 -3.55
C ALA A 18 1.23 -24.57 -2.05
N ILE A 19 1.24 -23.58 -1.14
CA ILE A 19 1.62 -23.86 0.26
C ILE A 19 0.48 -23.74 1.28
N ASN A 20 -0.59 -22.96 1.02
CA ASN A 20 -1.68 -22.84 2.00
C ASN A 20 -3.08 -22.83 1.34
N PRO A 21 -3.96 -23.81 1.66
CA PRO A 21 -5.33 -23.89 1.12
C PRO A 21 -6.21 -22.69 1.47
N GLU A 22 -5.83 -21.86 2.44
CA GLU A 22 -6.49 -20.59 2.71
C GLU A 22 -6.33 -19.57 1.55
N PHE A 23 -5.25 -19.65 0.75
CA PHE A 23 -4.95 -18.71 -0.34
C PHE A 23 -5.60 -19.05 -1.69
N ILE A 24 -6.37 -20.14 -1.75
CA ILE A 24 -7.04 -20.61 -2.97
C ILE A 24 -8.12 -19.61 -3.46
N ASP A 25 -8.63 -18.73 -2.58
CA ASP A 25 -9.69 -17.75 -2.89
C ASP A 25 -9.18 -16.31 -3.17
N ALA A 26 -7.89 -16.14 -3.46
CA ALA A 26 -7.32 -14.82 -3.76
C ALA A 26 -7.49 -14.37 -5.22
N ALA A 27 -7.90 -15.27 -6.14
CA ALA A 27 -8.04 -14.94 -7.56
C ALA A 27 -9.05 -13.80 -7.84
N PRO A 28 -10.24 -13.76 -7.22
CA PRO A 28 -11.17 -12.63 -7.37
C PRO A 28 -10.57 -11.32 -6.87
N THR A 29 -9.80 -11.37 -5.78
CA THR A 29 -9.08 -10.20 -5.25
C THR A 29 -8.06 -9.68 -6.26
N TRP A 30 -7.27 -10.58 -6.86
CA TRP A 30 -6.30 -10.20 -7.90
C TRP A 30 -6.95 -9.63 -9.15
N ASP A 31 -8.08 -10.19 -9.59
CA ASP A 31 -8.80 -9.71 -10.76
C ASP A 31 -9.46 -8.36 -10.49
N MET A 32 -10.02 -8.14 -9.29
CA MET A 32 -10.54 -6.84 -8.87
C MET A 32 -9.43 -5.78 -8.84
N LEU A 33 -8.30 -6.10 -8.20
CA LEU A 33 -7.16 -5.20 -8.13
C LEU A 33 -6.62 -4.89 -9.53
N ARG A 34 -6.41 -5.90 -10.37
CA ARG A 34 -6.01 -5.70 -11.77
C ARG A 34 -7.01 -4.84 -12.52
N SER A 35 -8.31 -5.05 -12.34
CA SER A 35 -9.36 -4.25 -12.97
C SER A 35 -9.34 -2.78 -12.53
N TRP A 36 -9.00 -2.51 -11.27
CA TRP A 36 -8.97 -1.16 -10.72
C TRP A 36 -7.68 -0.41 -11.02
N THR A 37 -6.54 -1.10 -11.02
CA THR A 37 -5.23 -0.47 -11.20
C THR A 37 -4.72 -0.55 -12.64
N GLN A 38 -5.28 -1.44 -13.46
CA GLN A 38 -4.76 -1.83 -14.77
C GLN A 38 -3.32 -2.39 -14.71
N ILE A 39 -2.87 -2.80 -13.54
CA ILE A 39 -1.53 -3.36 -13.30
C ILE A 39 -1.65 -4.87 -13.10
N ASP A 40 -0.84 -5.64 -13.81
CA ASP A 40 -0.71 -7.07 -13.51
C ASP A 40 0.21 -7.26 -12.30
N PHE A 41 -0.38 -7.36 -11.12
CA PHE A 41 0.37 -7.53 -9.88
C PHE A 41 1.32 -8.74 -9.88
N LYS A 42 1.05 -9.77 -10.69
CA LYS A 42 1.98 -10.90 -10.84
C LYS A 42 3.32 -10.51 -11.45
N THR A 43 3.38 -9.42 -12.21
CA THR A 43 4.62 -8.89 -12.76
C THR A 43 5.40 -8.04 -11.75
N LEU A 44 4.73 -7.63 -10.66
CA LEU A 44 5.31 -6.83 -9.57
C LEU A 44 5.79 -7.70 -8.40
N VAL A 45 5.22 -8.90 -8.24
CA VAL A 45 5.50 -9.80 -7.13
C VAL A 45 6.55 -10.84 -7.56
N GLY A 46 7.69 -10.89 -6.85
CA GLY A 46 8.83 -11.76 -7.19
C GLY A 46 10.10 -11.40 -6.42
N SER A 47 11.28 -11.76 -6.95
CA SER A 47 12.59 -11.59 -6.29
C SER A 47 12.93 -10.15 -5.90
N ASN A 48 12.32 -9.16 -6.56
CA ASN A 48 12.60 -7.74 -6.34
C ASN A 48 11.73 -7.10 -5.25
N ILE A 49 10.85 -7.84 -4.57
CA ILE A 49 10.05 -7.29 -3.48
C ILE A 49 10.90 -6.92 -2.25
N ASN A 50 12.05 -7.58 -2.09
CA ASN A 50 13.05 -7.29 -1.07
C ASN A 50 14.09 -6.25 -1.52
N SER A 51 13.92 -5.67 -2.72
CA SER A 51 14.81 -4.63 -3.23
C SER A 51 14.54 -3.29 -2.53
N PRO A 52 15.55 -2.42 -2.36
CA PRO A 52 15.35 -1.02 -1.96
C PRO A 52 14.33 -0.28 -2.81
N THR A 53 14.12 -0.68 -4.06
CA THR A 53 13.08 -0.12 -4.94
C THR A 53 11.66 -0.33 -4.42
N ASN A 54 11.44 -1.25 -3.46
CA ASN A 54 10.17 -1.45 -2.76
C ASN A 54 10.11 -0.75 -1.40
N ALA A 55 11.01 0.19 -1.10
CA ALA A 55 11.03 0.85 0.18
C ALA A 55 11.16 2.38 0.06
N ILE A 56 10.56 3.10 1.00
CA ILE A 56 10.79 4.54 1.19
C ILE A 56 11.21 4.77 2.63
N TYR A 57 12.24 5.60 2.82
CA TYR A 57 12.64 6.05 4.15
C TYR A 57 11.75 7.21 4.61
N MET A 58 11.05 7.04 5.73
CA MET A 58 10.07 8.00 6.22
C MET A 58 10.30 8.36 7.69
N THR A 59 9.80 9.50 8.14
CA THR A 59 9.62 9.72 9.58
C THR A 59 8.47 8.86 10.10
N TYR A 60 8.38 8.69 11.41
CA TYR A 60 7.36 7.86 12.04
C TYR A 60 5.92 8.29 11.66
N GLY A 61 5.65 9.61 11.59
CA GLY A 61 4.32 10.12 11.26
C GLY A 61 3.93 9.87 9.79
N GLU A 62 4.87 10.05 8.87
CA GLU A 62 4.65 9.72 7.46
C GLU A 62 4.57 8.23 7.22
N HIS A 63 5.40 7.41 7.89
CA HIS A 63 5.29 5.95 7.87
C HIS A 63 3.87 5.51 8.25
N PHE A 64 3.38 5.96 9.42
CA PHE A 64 2.03 5.64 9.89
C PHE A 64 0.96 6.07 8.88
N SER A 65 1.06 7.28 8.34
CA SER A 65 0.09 7.78 7.36
C SER A 65 0.16 7.02 6.03
N PHE A 66 1.35 6.54 5.65
CA PHE A 66 1.56 5.81 4.40
C PHE A 66 1.01 4.39 4.46
N VAL A 67 1.25 3.65 5.56
CA VAL A 67 0.75 2.28 5.72
C VAL A 67 -0.77 2.23 5.91
N HIS A 68 -1.38 3.29 6.45
CA HIS A 68 -2.84 3.44 6.57
C HIS A 68 -3.49 4.06 5.32
N PHE A 69 -2.72 4.31 4.26
CA PHE A 69 -3.20 4.91 3.02
C PHE A 69 -3.86 6.30 3.20
N ASP A 70 -3.41 7.09 4.17
CA ASP A 70 -3.90 8.47 4.36
C ASP A 70 -3.42 9.42 3.26
N PHE A 71 -2.41 9.01 2.47
CA PHE A 71 -1.89 9.75 1.32
C PHE A 71 -1.32 8.84 0.25
N TYR A 72 -1.00 9.43 -0.90
CA TYR A 72 -0.30 8.76 -1.98
C TYR A 72 0.67 9.70 -2.71
N LEU A 73 1.57 9.10 -3.49
CA LEU A 73 2.50 9.79 -4.37
C LEU A 73 1.96 9.77 -5.81
N ASP A 74 1.50 10.93 -6.26
CA ASP A 74 0.87 11.12 -7.56
C ASP A 74 1.91 11.38 -8.65
N LYS A 75 2.12 10.37 -9.51
CA LYS A 75 3.02 10.45 -10.67
C LYS A 75 2.43 11.30 -11.80
N GLU A 76 1.11 11.41 -11.89
CA GLU A 76 0.42 12.11 -12.99
C GLU A 76 0.70 13.62 -12.98
N ALA A 77 1.06 14.16 -11.81
CA ALA A 77 1.49 15.55 -11.67
C ALA A 77 2.84 15.86 -12.38
N TYR A 78 3.67 14.84 -12.62
CA TYR A 78 5.00 14.99 -13.25
C TYR A 78 5.26 13.85 -14.24
N PRO A 79 4.53 13.74 -15.36
CA PRO A 79 4.65 12.61 -16.28
C PRO A 79 6.08 12.40 -16.78
N ASP A 80 6.79 13.49 -17.05
CA ASP A 80 8.12 13.48 -17.68
C ASP A 80 9.30 13.25 -16.72
N ASN A 81 9.09 13.27 -15.40
CA ASN A 81 10.16 13.03 -14.42
C ASN A 81 9.90 11.73 -13.65
N PRO A 82 10.67 10.64 -13.88
CA PRO A 82 10.41 9.33 -13.28
C PRO A 82 10.52 9.30 -11.75
N ASN A 83 11.29 10.22 -11.15
CA ASN A 83 11.57 10.23 -9.71
C ASN A 83 10.82 11.32 -8.95
N ARG A 84 9.95 12.09 -9.63
CA ARG A 84 9.20 13.19 -9.02
C ARG A 84 7.70 12.91 -8.97
N TYR A 85 7.11 13.27 -7.84
CA TYR A 85 5.75 12.96 -7.48
C TYR A 85 5.11 14.12 -6.72
N LYS A 86 3.80 14.26 -6.82
CA LYS A 86 3.03 15.11 -5.91
C LYS A 86 2.49 14.24 -4.77
N LEU A 87 2.95 14.46 -3.55
CA LEU A 87 2.32 13.84 -2.40
C LEU A 87 0.97 14.52 -2.15
N ARG A 88 -0.11 13.72 -2.01
CA ARG A 88 -1.46 14.22 -1.76
C ARG A 88 -2.12 13.52 -0.58
N MET A 89 -2.47 14.29 0.46
CA MET A 89 -3.27 13.80 1.58
C MET A 89 -4.73 13.58 1.21
N LEU A 90 -5.25 12.40 1.51
CA LEU A 90 -6.65 12.02 1.31
C LEU A 90 -7.55 12.36 2.50
N LYS A 91 -6.98 12.52 3.70
CA LYS A 91 -7.74 12.89 4.92
C LYS A 91 -7.58 14.37 5.25
N ASP A 92 -8.70 15.09 5.37
CA ASP A 92 -8.70 16.53 5.65
C ASP A 92 -8.10 16.92 7.00
N TYR A 93 -8.23 16.03 7.99
CA TYR A 93 -7.73 16.25 9.34
C TYR A 93 -6.25 15.84 9.51
N ARG A 94 -5.61 15.29 8.46
CA ARG A 94 -4.20 14.88 8.48
C ARG A 94 -3.32 15.88 7.75
N ARG A 95 -2.09 16.01 8.25
CA ARG A 95 -1.03 16.83 7.67
C ARG A 95 0.29 16.10 7.80
N LEU A 96 1.21 16.37 6.88
CA LEU A 96 2.61 15.99 7.03
C LEU A 96 3.22 16.70 8.25
N SER A 97 4.36 16.20 8.71
CA SER A 97 5.13 16.79 9.82
C SER A 97 5.52 18.25 9.56
N ASN A 98 5.63 18.64 8.28
CA ASN A 98 5.89 20.01 7.87
C ASN A 98 4.63 20.91 7.81
N GLY A 99 3.46 20.38 8.19
CA GLY A 99 2.18 21.09 8.21
C GLY A 99 1.42 21.14 6.88
N TRP A 100 2.02 20.65 5.79
CA TRP A 100 1.42 20.69 4.46
C TRP A 100 0.54 19.47 4.19
N ARG A 101 -0.45 19.64 3.32
CA ARG A 101 -1.30 18.55 2.82
C ARG A 101 -0.89 18.04 1.44
N GLU A 102 -0.14 18.86 0.72
CA GLU A 102 0.46 18.50 -0.55
C GLU A 102 1.89 19.03 -0.60
N VAL A 103 2.81 18.22 -1.10
CA VAL A 103 4.21 18.61 -1.28
C VAL A 103 4.78 17.91 -2.50
N ASP A 104 5.70 18.58 -3.18
CA ASP A 104 6.49 17.97 -4.25
C ASP A 104 7.56 17.08 -3.60
N VAL A 105 7.64 15.83 -4.04
CA VAL A 105 8.64 14.86 -3.58
C VAL A 105 9.47 14.45 -4.78
N GLU A 106 10.78 14.54 -4.65
CA GLU A 106 11.73 14.08 -5.65
C GLU A 106 12.72 13.11 -4.98
N PHE A 107 12.76 11.88 -5.49
CA PHE A 107 13.70 10.88 -5.02
C PHE A 107 15.04 11.05 -5.74
N PRO A 108 16.17 10.99 -5.03
CA PRO A 108 17.47 11.03 -5.66
C PRO A 108 17.65 9.81 -6.56
N THR A 109 18.39 10.00 -7.65
CA THR A 109 18.84 8.92 -8.53
C THR A 109 19.82 7.97 -7.83
N GLN A 110 20.07 6.80 -8.43
CA GLN A 110 21.07 5.87 -7.95
C GLN A 110 22.47 6.51 -7.91
N GLU A 111 22.78 7.36 -8.89
CA GLU A 111 24.06 8.08 -8.97
C GLU A 111 24.22 9.10 -7.85
N GLU A 112 23.12 9.73 -7.42
CA GLU A 112 23.12 10.76 -6.37
C GLU A 112 23.14 10.18 -4.96
N SER A 113 22.49 9.04 -4.73
CA SER A 113 22.29 8.48 -3.38
C SER A 113 22.94 7.11 -3.14
N SER A 114 23.48 6.47 -4.18
CA SER A 114 23.92 5.06 -4.16
C SER A 114 22.82 4.04 -3.85
N VAL A 115 21.54 4.46 -3.81
CA VAL A 115 20.36 3.61 -3.58
C VAL A 115 19.35 3.83 -4.69
N GLU A 116 18.78 2.73 -5.20
CA GLU A 116 17.85 2.84 -6.32
C GLU A 116 16.56 3.51 -5.84
N PRO A 117 16.01 4.47 -6.60
CA PRO A 117 14.77 5.11 -6.21
C PRO A 117 13.61 4.09 -6.16
N PRO A 118 12.53 4.40 -5.43
CA PRO A 118 11.31 3.63 -5.44
C PRO A 118 10.83 3.29 -6.86
N ASN A 119 10.43 2.04 -7.09
CA ASN A 119 9.87 1.64 -8.37
C ASN A 119 8.55 2.39 -8.61
N PRO A 120 8.41 3.14 -9.73
CA PRO A 120 7.20 3.90 -10.00
C PRO A 120 5.92 3.07 -10.06
N ASP A 121 5.99 1.80 -10.47
CA ASP A 121 4.81 0.95 -10.55
C ASP A 121 4.33 0.47 -9.18
N TYR A 122 5.24 0.26 -8.22
CA TYR A 122 4.87 0.02 -6.82
C TYR A 122 4.14 1.23 -6.23
N LEU A 123 4.60 2.44 -6.54
CA LEU A 123 3.95 3.67 -6.11
C LEU A 123 2.58 3.87 -6.76
N LYS A 124 2.42 3.55 -8.05
CA LYS A 124 1.10 3.57 -8.72
C LYS A 124 0.12 2.59 -8.07
N VAL A 125 0.59 1.39 -7.73
CA VAL A 125 -0.22 0.42 -7.00
C VAL A 125 -0.68 0.99 -5.67
N HIS A 126 0.26 1.49 -4.84
CA HIS A 126 -0.07 2.09 -3.55
C HIS A 126 -1.08 3.24 -3.70
N ALA A 127 -0.87 4.12 -4.70
CA ALA A 127 -1.79 5.20 -4.99
C ALA A 127 -3.20 4.72 -5.37
N ALA A 128 -3.31 3.66 -6.15
CA ALA A 128 -4.61 3.09 -6.50
C ALA A 128 -5.32 2.49 -5.27
N PHE A 129 -4.60 1.75 -4.43
CA PHE A 129 -5.13 1.27 -3.15
C PHE A 129 -5.60 2.43 -2.27
N ALA A 130 -4.77 3.47 -2.11
CA ALA A 130 -5.11 4.61 -1.29
C ALA A 130 -6.37 5.30 -1.78
N LYS A 131 -6.48 5.55 -3.08
CA LYS A 131 -7.69 6.13 -3.70
C LYS A 131 -8.92 5.23 -3.46
N VAL A 132 -8.85 3.94 -3.79
CA VAL A 132 -10.00 3.02 -3.68
C VAL A 132 -10.45 2.85 -2.23
N LEU A 133 -9.52 2.57 -1.31
CA LEU A 133 -9.85 2.33 0.11
C LEU A 133 -10.43 3.57 0.78
N ASN A 134 -9.95 4.77 0.42
CA ASN A 134 -10.53 6.00 0.95
C ASN A 134 -11.91 6.28 0.35
N LEU A 135 -12.08 6.10 -0.97
CA LEU A 135 -13.36 6.31 -1.64
C LEU A 135 -14.44 5.34 -1.13
N SER A 136 -14.06 4.11 -0.78
CA SER A 136 -14.99 3.11 -0.24
C SER A 136 -15.20 3.22 1.28
N GLY A 137 -14.50 4.13 1.96
CA GLY A 137 -14.48 4.21 3.44
C GLY A 137 -13.75 3.05 4.13
N ALA A 138 -13.16 2.11 3.37
CA ALA A 138 -12.46 0.96 3.92
C ALA A 138 -11.19 1.35 4.67
N ALA A 139 -10.53 2.46 4.30
CA ALA A 139 -9.34 2.95 4.99
C ALA A 139 -9.62 3.30 6.47
N ASP A 140 -10.74 3.95 6.78
CA ASP A 140 -11.11 4.29 8.16
C ASP A 140 -11.50 3.04 8.97
N TYR A 141 -12.13 2.07 8.30
CA TYR A 141 -12.49 0.79 8.90
C TYR A 141 -11.27 -0.10 9.18
N ILE A 142 -10.20 -0.04 8.36
CA ILE A 142 -8.92 -0.72 8.65
C ILE A 142 -8.37 -0.20 9.97
N LYS A 143 -8.26 1.12 10.07
CA LYS A 143 -7.71 1.77 11.25
C LYS A 143 -8.52 1.51 12.52
N SER A 144 -9.84 1.43 12.43
CA SER A 144 -10.68 1.09 13.60
C SER A 144 -10.45 -0.34 14.06
N VAL A 145 -10.37 -1.29 13.13
CA VAL A 145 -10.14 -2.71 13.47
C VAL A 145 -8.74 -2.93 14.05
N GLU A 146 -7.72 -2.26 13.51
CA GLU A 146 -6.37 -2.29 14.10
C GLU A 146 -6.38 -1.71 15.51
N SER A 147 -7.00 -0.55 15.71
CA SER A 147 -7.15 0.07 17.04
C SER A 147 -7.86 -0.84 18.04
N ASP A 148 -8.90 -1.56 17.60
CA ASP A 148 -9.63 -2.53 18.44
C ASP A 148 -8.75 -3.74 18.77
N ALA A 149 -7.96 -4.24 17.80
CA ALA A 149 -7.03 -5.35 18.01
C ALA A 149 -5.87 -5.01 18.96
N GLU A 150 -5.32 -3.78 18.92
CA GLU A 150 -4.31 -3.36 19.91
C GLU A 150 -4.92 -3.26 21.30
N MET A 151 -6.16 -2.77 21.41
CA MET A 151 -6.89 -2.68 22.68
C MET A 151 -7.18 -4.08 23.26
N GLU A 152 -7.50 -5.05 22.42
CA GLU A 152 -7.76 -6.44 22.83
C GLU A 152 -6.48 -7.27 23.00
N GLY A 153 -5.31 -6.73 22.65
CA GLY A 153 -4.01 -7.41 22.76
C GLY A 153 -3.86 -8.59 21.78
N THR A 154 -4.62 -8.59 20.69
CA THR A 154 -4.64 -9.66 19.68
C THR A 154 -3.72 -9.37 18.49
N LEU A 155 -3.04 -8.21 18.49
CA LEU A 155 -2.02 -7.90 17.48
C LEU A 155 -0.81 -8.81 17.61
N HIS A 156 -0.40 -9.34 16.47
CA HIS A 156 0.79 -10.15 16.32
C HIS A 156 2.04 -9.28 16.62
N PRO A 157 3.00 -9.75 17.44
CA PRO A 157 4.12 -8.95 17.96
C PRO A 157 5.09 -8.46 16.88
N ASP A 158 4.99 -8.99 15.66
CA ASP A 158 5.74 -8.65 14.47
C ASP A 158 5.10 -7.51 13.64
N GLY A 159 3.92 -6.99 14.03
CA GLY A 159 3.28 -5.87 13.34
C GLY A 159 2.82 -6.19 11.91
N GLU A 160 2.94 -7.46 11.48
CA GLU A 160 2.23 -7.97 10.32
C GLU A 160 0.75 -8.09 10.69
N THR A 161 0.00 -6.98 10.65
CA THR A 161 -1.46 -7.06 10.60
C THR A 161 -1.80 -8.01 9.44
N ASP A 162 -2.64 -9.02 9.69
CA ASP A 162 -3.07 -10.01 8.69
C ASP A 162 -3.99 -9.35 7.65
N PHE A 163 -3.39 -8.49 6.83
CA PHE A 163 -3.99 -7.78 5.72
C PHE A 163 -4.68 -8.76 4.75
N SER A 164 -4.22 -10.01 4.72
CA SER A 164 -4.77 -11.12 3.94
C SER A 164 -6.12 -11.64 4.45
N SER A 165 -6.26 -12.02 5.72
CA SER A 165 -7.57 -12.41 6.26
C SER A 165 -8.55 -11.24 6.25
N TYR A 166 -8.01 -10.04 6.42
CA TYR A 166 -8.79 -8.81 6.44
C TYR A 166 -9.34 -8.43 5.05
N LEU A 167 -8.50 -8.35 4.00
CA LEU A 167 -8.94 -8.13 2.61
C LEU A 167 -9.95 -9.19 2.19
N ARG A 168 -9.73 -10.46 2.56
CA ARG A 168 -10.67 -11.55 2.29
C ARG A 168 -12.04 -11.31 2.93
N SER A 169 -12.08 -10.91 4.19
CA SER A 169 -13.35 -10.68 4.91
C SER A 169 -14.24 -9.62 4.22
N LYS A 170 -13.64 -8.65 3.51
CA LYS A 170 -14.37 -7.54 2.88
C LYS A 170 -14.64 -7.72 1.40
N LEU A 171 -13.71 -8.31 0.65
CA LEU A 171 -13.93 -8.59 -0.77
C LEU A 171 -14.96 -9.71 -0.97
N THR A 172 -15.09 -10.63 0.01
CA THR A 172 -16.15 -11.65 0.05
C THR A 172 -17.56 -11.03 0.20
N ILE A 173 -17.69 -9.89 0.90
CA ILE A 173 -19.01 -9.25 1.11
C ILE A 173 -19.53 -8.62 -0.20
N THR A 174 -18.65 -8.11 -1.06
CA THR A 174 -19.05 -7.60 -2.38
C THR A 174 -19.48 -8.69 -3.37
N ALA A 175 -19.07 -9.94 -3.18
CA ALA A 175 -19.49 -11.06 -4.04
C ALA A 175 -20.83 -11.69 -3.63
N GLN A 176 -21.36 -11.36 -2.44
CA GLN A 176 -22.60 -11.94 -1.91
C GLN A 176 -23.85 -11.09 -2.19
N VAL A 177 -23.72 -9.89 -2.79
CA VAL A 177 -24.86 -9.05 -3.18
C VAL A 177 -25.01 -9.06 -4.70
N SER A 178 -25.34 -10.23 -5.23
CA SER A 178 -25.80 -10.43 -6.62
C SER A 178 -26.64 -11.71 -6.66
N GLY A 179 -27.80 -11.67 -6.00
CA GLY A 179 -28.82 -12.71 -6.01
C GLY A 179 -30.19 -12.07 -5.98
#